data_AF-A0A7W1IW47-F1
#
_entry.id   AF-A0A7W1IW47-F1
#
_cell.length_a   1.000
_cell.length_b   1.000
_cell.length_c   1.000
_cell.angle_alpha   90.00
_cell.angle_beta   90.00
_cell.angle_gamma   90.00
#
_symmetry.space_group_name_H-M   'P 1'
#
loop_
_entity.id
_entity.type
_entity.pdbx_description
1 polymer ?
#
loop_
_entity_poly.entity_id
_entity_poly.type
_entity_poly.pdbx_seq_one_letter_code
_entity_poly.pdbx_strand_id
1 'polypeptide(L)'
;PFQLTTFEAVQHINRVLKDDGVVIFNLGGAIKGDAASFLQAELNTYSQVFPKVFLFKINADYTDEQLQNLIIVACKEKTTAIATSDDAEISNMLKHLYVEDINSDIEVLTDDLAPVEHYNSFAQRSYQRAK
;
A
#
# COMPACT_ATOMS: atom_id res chain seq x y z
N PRO A 1 -1.07 -10.76 -3.82
CA PRO A 1 -1.04 -11.78 -2.73
C PRO A 1 -1.05 -11.05 -1.40
N PHE A 2 -1.99 -11.36 -0.50
CA PHE A 2 -2.13 -10.64 0.78
C PHE A 2 -0.91 -10.86 1.70
N GLN A 3 -0.21 -11.99 1.56
CA GLN A 3 1.00 -12.30 2.33
C GLN A 3 2.17 -11.33 2.04
N LEU A 4 2.04 -10.43 1.08
CA LEU A 4 3.05 -9.42 0.76
C LEU A 4 2.69 -8.04 1.34
N THR A 5 1.59 -7.96 2.09
CA THR A 5 1.07 -6.69 2.60
C THR A 5 0.94 -6.64 4.11
N THR A 6 1.31 -7.71 4.80
CA THR A 6 1.35 -7.79 6.25
C THR A 6 2.58 -7.08 6.80
N PHE A 7 2.49 -6.68 8.06
CA PHE A 7 3.56 -6.02 8.79
C PHE A 7 4.86 -6.84 8.76
N GLU A 8 4.78 -8.16 8.94
CA GLU A 8 5.89 -9.10 8.93
C GLU A 8 6.54 -9.18 7.55
N ALA A 9 5.73 -9.25 6.48
CA ALA A 9 6.24 -9.20 5.12
C ALA A 9 6.94 -7.86 4.84
N VAL A 10 6.34 -6.75 5.26
CA VAL A 10 6.91 -5.40 5.13
C VAL A 10 8.21 -5.28 5.93
N GLN A 11 8.31 -5.87 7.11
CA GLN A 11 9.57 -5.96 7.89
C GLN A 11 10.64 -6.76 7.14
N HIS A 12 10.27 -7.87 6.51
CA HIS A 12 11.20 -8.65 5.68
C HIS A 12 11.68 -7.88 4.45
N ILE A 13 10.78 -7.16 3.78
CA ILE A 13 11.13 -6.26 2.67
C ILE A 13 12.12 -5.19 3.16
N ASN A 14 11.81 -4.51 4.26
CA ASN A 14 12.71 -3.50 4.84
C ASN A 14 14.10 -4.07 5.18
N ARG A 15 14.15 -5.29 5.72
CA ARG A 15 15.40 -5.96 6.11
C ARG A 15 16.32 -6.26 4.92
N VAL A 16 15.77 -6.61 3.75
CA VAL A 16 16.59 -6.97 2.57
C VAL A 16 17.00 -5.75 1.74
N LEU A 17 16.38 -4.59 1.97
CA LEU A 17 16.78 -3.34 1.35
C LEU A 17 18.09 -2.80 1.94
N LYS A 18 18.89 -2.16 1.08
CA LYS A 18 19.97 -1.27 1.50
C LYS A 18 19.44 -0.12 2.34
N ASP A 19 20.31 0.57 3.06
CA ASP A 19 19.92 1.67 3.96
C ASP A 19 19.19 2.80 3.24
N ASP A 20 19.56 3.08 1.99
CA ASP A 20 18.94 4.04 1.05
C ASP A 20 17.85 3.42 0.17
N GLY A 21 17.43 2.19 0.47
CA GLY A 21 16.51 1.41 -0.34
C GLY A 21 15.08 1.94 -0.31
N VAL A 22 14.37 1.70 -1.41
CA VAL A 22 12.98 2.14 -1.62
C VAL A 22 12.16 0.95 -2.10
N VAL A 23 10.94 0.82 -1.59
CA VAL A 23 9.90 -0.06 -2.13
C VAL A 23 8.93 0.77 -2.94
N ILE A 24 8.60 0.31 -4.14
CA ILE A 24 7.59 0.92 -5.00
C ILE A 24 6.63 -0.19 -5.43
N PHE A 25 5.35 0.00 -5.20
CA PHE A 25 4.34 -0.96 -5.62
C PHE A 25 3.04 -0.28 -6.02
N ASN A 26 2.30 -0.98 -6.88
CA ASN A 26 0.99 -0.56 -7.33
C ASN A 26 -0.11 -1.16 -6.45
N LEU A 27 -1.13 -0.35 -6.17
CA LEU A 27 -2.32 -0.73 -5.46
C LEU A 27 -3.56 -0.27 -6.24
N GLY A 28 -4.49 -1.19 -6.49
CA GLY A 28 -5.83 -0.83 -6.97
C GLY A 28 -6.73 -0.49 -5.78
N GLY A 29 -7.32 0.70 -5.76
CA GLY A 29 -8.15 1.14 -4.64
C GLY A 29 -8.74 2.54 -4.87
N ALA A 30 -9.50 3.01 -3.89
CA ALA A 30 -9.90 4.41 -3.79
C ALA A 30 -9.16 5.06 -2.61
N ILE A 31 -9.07 6.39 -2.62
CA ILE A 31 -8.45 7.17 -1.52
C ILE A 31 -9.48 7.48 -0.43
N LYS A 32 -10.74 7.71 -0.81
CA LYS A 32 -11.87 8.01 0.09
C LYS A 32 -13.06 7.08 -0.20
N GLY A 33 -13.99 7.01 0.76
CA GLY A 33 -15.20 6.18 0.67
C GLY A 33 -14.99 4.71 1.05
N ASP A 34 -16.02 3.89 0.84
CA ASP A 34 -16.06 2.48 1.30
C ASP A 34 -14.91 1.62 0.76
N ALA A 35 -14.43 1.93 -0.45
CA ALA A 35 -13.35 1.23 -1.11
C ALA A 35 -11.93 1.69 -0.66
N ALA A 36 -11.81 2.64 0.28
CA ALA A 36 -10.53 3.15 0.76
C ALA A 36 -9.91 2.32 1.89
N SER A 37 -10.70 1.47 2.55
CA SER A 37 -10.27 0.71 3.73
C SER A 37 -8.97 -0.08 3.51
N PHE A 38 -8.83 -0.71 2.34
CA PHE A 38 -7.63 -1.46 2.01
C PHE A 38 -6.39 -0.56 1.82
N LEU A 39 -6.51 0.56 1.10
CA LEU A 39 -5.42 1.53 0.96
C LEU A 39 -4.98 2.07 2.32
N GLN A 40 -5.94 2.41 3.18
CA GLN A 40 -5.67 2.94 4.51
C GLN A 40 -4.92 1.93 5.39
N ALA A 41 -5.31 0.65 5.33
CA ALA A 41 -4.61 -0.44 6.01
C ALA A 41 -3.18 -0.63 5.48
N GLU A 42 -2.97 -0.60 4.15
CA GLU A 42 -1.63 -0.68 3.53
C GLU A 42 -0.75 0.48 4.00
N LEU A 43 -1.26 1.71 3.92
CA LEU A 43 -0.52 2.91 4.33
C LEU A 43 -0.16 2.86 5.81
N ASN A 44 -1.08 2.45 6.69
CA ASN A 44 -0.77 2.29 8.11
C ASN A 44 0.31 1.22 8.31
N THR A 45 0.16 0.05 7.68
CA THR A 45 1.10 -1.08 7.80
C THR A 45 2.51 -0.70 7.37
N TYR A 46 2.67 -0.05 6.21
CA TYR A 46 3.96 0.42 5.74
C TYR A 46 4.54 1.52 6.63
N SER A 47 3.71 2.41 7.18
CA SER A 47 4.15 3.50 8.05
C SER A 47 4.66 3.02 9.42
N GLN A 48 4.30 1.80 9.85
CA GLN A 48 4.88 1.19 11.05
C GLN A 48 6.35 0.75 10.87
N VAL A 49 6.78 0.50 9.62
CA VAL A 49 8.11 -0.05 9.31
C VAL A 49 9.01 0.96 8.60
N PHE A 50 8.45 1.72 7.68
CA PHE A 50 9.19 2.70 6.88
C PHE A 50 8.99 4.11 7.46
N PRO A 51 10.07 4.87 7.69
CA PRO A 51 9.96 6.23 8.25
C PRO A 51 9.26 7.23 7.33
N LYS A 52 9.15 6.91 6.03
CA LYS A 52 8.48 7.73 5.02
C LYS A 52 7.72 6.85 4.05
N VAL A 53 6.45 7.17 3.86
CA VAL A 53 5.55 6.52 2.90
C VAL A 53 4.83 7.61 2.13
N PHE A 54 4.79 7.47 0.81
CA PHE A 54 4.17 8.43 -0.10
C PHE A 54 3.17 7.72 -1.00
N LEU A 55 2.11 8.44 -1.36
CA LEU A 55 1.07 7.97 -2.26
C LEU A 55 1.05 8.84 -3.52
N PHE A 56 0.98 8.23 -4.68
CA PHE A 56 0.84 8.92 -5.95
C PHE A 56 -0.38 8.42 -6.72
N LYS A 57 -1.10 9.35 -7.34
CA LYS A 57 -2.17 9.02 -8.28
C LYS A 57 -1.56 8.76 -9.65
N ILE A 58 -1.93 7.65 -10.31
CA ILE A 58 -1.54 7.48 -11.72
C ILE A 58 -2.32 8.46 -12.59
N ASN A 59 -3.62 8.64 -12.31
CA ASN A 59 -4.47 9.61 -12.98
C ASN A 59 -4.88 10.72 -12.00
N ALA A 60 -4.31 11.91 -12.17
CA ALA A 60 -4.57 13.05 -11.29
C ALA A 60 -6.02 13.57 -11.39
N ASP A 61 -6.70 13.34 -12.51
CA ASP A 61 -8.05 13.88 -12.77
C ASP A 61 -9.14 13.06 -12.08
N TYR A 62 -8.84 11.85 -11.62
CA TYR A 62 -9.82 11.00 -10.94
C TYR A 62 -10.12 11.57 -9.56
N THR A 63 -11.38 11.54 -9.12
CA THR A 63 -11.73 11.90 -7.74
C THR A 63 -11.19 10.85 -6.76
N ASP A 64 -11.14 11.20 -5.49
CA ASP A 64 -10.58 10.32 -4.45
C ASP A 64 -11.47 9.10 -4.17
N GLU A 65 -12.77 9.17 -4.48
CA GLU A 65 -13.73 8.06 -4.34
C GLU A 65 -13.70 7.10 -5.52
N GLN A 66 -13.08 7.49 -6.65
CA GLN A 66 -12.99 6.64 -7.82
C GLN A 66 -11.95 5.53 -7.60
N LEU A 67 -12.35 4.30 -7.94
CA LEU A 67 -11.43 3.17 -8.02
C LEU A 67 -10.36 3.44 -9.08
N GLN A 68 -9.10 3.38 -8.67
CA GLN A 68 -7.97 3.78 -9.49
C GLN A 68 -6.71 3.00 -9.11
N ASN A 69 -5.70 3.10 -9.98
CA ASN A 69 -4.38 2.61 -9.67
C ASN A 69 -3.59 3.71 -8.96
N LEU A 70 -3.06 3.36 -7.80
CA LEU A 70 -2.23 4.20 -6.97
C LEU A 70 -0.82 3.59 -6.89
N ILE A 71 0.17 4.42 -6.65
CA ILE A 71 1.55 3.99 -6.40
C ILE A 71 1.91 4.36 -4.98
N ILE A 72 2.35 3.39 -4.19
CA ILE A 72 2.91 3.61 -2.86
C ILE A 72 4.43 3.53 -2.97
N VAL A 73 5.11 4.52 -2.40
CA VAL A 73 6.56 4.59 -2.32
C VAL A 73 6.96 4.65 -0.85
N ALA A 74 7.67 3.63 -0.37
CA ALA A 74 8.14 3.54 1.01
C ALA A 74 9.67 3.60 1.06
N CYS A 75 10.22 4.58 1.79
CA CYS A 75 11.66 4.85 1.84
C CYS A 75 12.21 4.42 3.20
N LYS A 76 13.29 3.62 3.19
CA LYS A 76 13.93 3.14 4.43
C LYS A 76 14.70 4.24 5.16
N GLU A 77 15.24 5.19 4.41
CA GLU A 77 15.96 6.34 4.96
C GLU A 77 15.00 7.51 5.24
N LYS A 78 15.10 8.10 6.45
CA LYS A 78 14.25 9.23 6.88
C LYS A 78 14.52 10.52 6.11
N THR A 79 15.73 10.70 5.61
CA THR A 79 16.17 11.89 4.88
C THR A 79 15.81 11.84 3.40
N THR A 80 15.33 10.71 2.88
CA THR A 80 14.89 10.60 1.48
C THR A 80 13.77 11.60 1.22
N ALA A 81 14.05 12.60 0.41
CA ALA A 81 13.04 13.45 -0.18
C ALA A 81 12.62 12.82 -1.52
N ILE A 82 11.35 12.95 -1.88
CA ILE A 82 10.98 12.74 -3.27
C ILE A 82 11.63 13.88 -4.06
N ALA A 83 12.72 13.56 -4.74
CA ALA A 83 13.49 14.50 -5.52
C ALA A 83 12.80 14.79 -6.85
N THR A 84 13.16 15.90 -7.48
CA THR A 84 12.89 16.14 -8.90
C THR A 84 13.74 15.17 -9.75
N SER A 85 13.22 14.77 -10.91
CA SER A 85 13.99 14.02 -11.91
C SER A 85 14.25 14.91 -13.13
N ASP A 86 15.43 14.75 -13.74
CA ASP A 86 15.75 15.37 -15.03
C ASP A 86 15.01 14.69 -16.19
N ASP A 87 14.52 13.46 -15.97
CA ASP A 87 13.65 12.77 -16.89
C ASP A 87 12.23 13.36 -16.84
N ALA A 88 11.73 13.82 -17.98
CA ALA A 88 10.44 14.51 -18.08
C ALA A 88 9.24 13.63 -17.71
N GLU A 89 9.30 12.33 -18.02
CA GLU A 89 8.23 11.38 -17.72
C GLU A 89 8.17 11.12 -16.21
N ILE A 90 9.33 10.80 -15.61
CA ILE A 90 9.43 10.61 -14.15
C ILE A 90 9.05 11.88 -13.41
N SER A 91 9.54 13.04 -13.87
CA SER A 91 9.19 14.34 -13.30
C SER A 91 7.68 14.59 -13.33
N ASN A 92 6.99 14.16 -14.39
CA ASN A 92 5.54 14.27 -14.46
C ASN A 92 4.83 13.33 -13.47
N MET A 93 5.27 12.08 -13.35
CA MET A 93 4.71 11.13 -12.37
C MET A 93 4.86 11.64 -10.93
N LEU A 94 6.00 12.25 -10.61
CA LEU A 94 6.29 12.76 -9.28
C LEU A 94 5.41 13.95 -8.87
N LYS A 95 4.83 14.69 -9.84
CA LYS A 95 3.86 15.76 -9.56
C LYS A 95 2.53 15.25 -9.04
N HIS A 96 2.22 13.97 -9.24
CA HIS A 96 0.97 13.38 -8.78
C HIS A 96 1.04 12.89 -7.33
N LEU A 97 2.00 13.40 -6.55
CA LEU A 97 2.08 13.15 -5.12
C LEU A 97 0.79 13.63 -4.43
N TYR A 98 0.15 12.72 -3.73
CA TYR A 98 -0.99 13.02 -2.89
C TYR A 98 -0.51 13.56 -1.54
N VAL A 99 -0.98 14.76 -1.17
CA VAL A 99 -0.49 15.50 0.01
C VAL A 99 -1.56 15.73 1.08
N GLU A 100 -2.81 15.36 0.79
CA GLU A 100 -3.88 15.46 1.80
C GLU A 100 -3.70 14.36 2.85
N ASP A 101 -4.22 14.64 4.05
CA ASP A 101 -4.19 13.67 5.14
C ASP A 101 -5.13 12.50 4.83
N ILE A 102 -4.58 11.28 4.91
CA ILE A 102 -5.34 10.06 4.71
C ILE A 102 -5.58 9.47 6.08
N ASN A 103 -6.85 9.46 6.49
CA ASN A 103 -7.24 8.80 7.73
C ASN A 103 -6.84 7.33 7.66
N SER A 104 -5.86 6.95 8.49
CA SER A 104 -5.26 5.62 8.53
C SER A 104 -5.43 4.96 9.89
N ASP A 105 -6.45 5.38 10.67
CA ASP A 105 -6.87 4.74 11.94
C ASP A 105 -7.48 3.33 11.76
N ILE A 106 -7.18 2.66 10.65
CA ILE A 106 -7.53 1.26 10.39
C ILE A 106 -6.42 0.35 10.93
N GLU A 107 -6.78 -0.82 11.43
CA GLU A 107 -5.81 -1.80 11.94
C GLU A 107 -4.74 -2.18 10.90
N VAL A 108 -3.53 -2.39 11.40
CA VAL A 108 -2.39 -2.86 10.61
C VAL A 108 -2.63 -4.29 10.14
N LEU A 109 -2.27 -4.60 8.90
CA LEU A 109 -2.34 -5.95 8.35
C LEU A 109 -1.21 -6.78 8.98
N THR A 110 -1.50 -7.98 9.49
CA THR A 110 -0.53 -8.85 10.15
C THR A 110 -0.63 -10.28 9.64
N ASP A 111 0.48 -11.01 9.71
CA ASP A 111 0.54 -12.45 9.46
C ASP A 111 -0.22 -13.25 10.53
N ASP A 112 -0.62 -12.63 11.64
CA ASP A 112 -1.49 -13.27 12.65
C ASP A 112 -2.91 -13.54 12.12
N LEU A 113 -3.31 -12.87 11.03
CA LEU A 113 -4.45 -13.30 10.22
C LEU A 113 -4.03 -14.44 9.24
N ALA A 114 -2.74 -14.53 8.89
CA ALA A 114 -2.20 -15.39 7.83
C ALA A 114 -1.13 -16.42 8.24
N PRO A 115 -1.51 -17.68 8.50
CA PRO A 115 -0.61 -18.83 8.24
C PRO A 115 -1.08 -19.66 7.02
N VAL A 116 -2.33 -19.43 6.66
CA VAL A 116 -3.24 -20.22 5.84
C VAL A 116 -4.28 -19.28 5.19
N GLU A 117 -4.52 -18.08 5.80
CA GLU A 117 -5.73 -17.20 5.90
C GLU A 117 -7.05 -17.92 5.66
N HIS A 118 -7.10 -18.64 4.56
CA HIS A 118 -8.27 -19.26 4.06
C HIS A 118 -8.04 -20.51 3.19
N TYR A 119 -7.18 -21.48 3.55
CA TYR A 119 -7.50 -22.89 3.24
C TYR A 119 -8.98 -23.18 3.62
N ASN A 120 -9.50 -22.46 4.64
CA ASN A 120 -10.90 -22.33 5.05
C ASN A 120 -11.89 -21.72 4.02
N SER A 121 -11.51 -20.90 3.03
CA SER A 121 -12.50 -20.31 2.08
C SER A 121 -13.04 -21.39 1.18
N PHE A 122 -12.14 -22.32 0.86
CA PHE A 122 -12.36 -23.43 -0.03
C PHE A 122 -13.19 -24.53 0.65
N ALA A 123 -13.12 -24.68 1.97
CA ALA A 123 -14.00 -25.59 2.72
C ALA A 123 -15.41 -25.00 2.98
N GLN A 124 -15.53 -23.74 3.42
CA GLN A 124 -16.83 -23.13 3.79
C GLN A 124 -17.77 -22.89 2.61
N ARG A 125 -17.22 -22.47 1.47
CA ARG A 125 -18.03 -22.34 0.24
C ARG A 125 -18.55 -23.69 -0.27
N SER A 126 -17.88 -24.80 0.07
CA SER A 126 -18.33 -26.15 -0.24
C SER A 126 -19.52 -26.61 0.64
N TYR A 127 -19.64 -26.07 1.87
CA TYR A 127 -20.79 -26.27 2.77
C TYR A 127 -22.01 -25.42 2.37
N GLN A 128 -21.80 -24.18 1.91
CA GLN A 128 -22.86 -23.31 1.38
C GLN A 128 -23.46 -23.80 0.05
N ARG A 129 -22.83 -24.79 -0.59
CA ARG A 129 -23.37 -25.50 -1.77
C ARG A 129 -24.18 -26.76 -1.42
N ALA A 130 -24.32 -27.14 -0.14
CA ALA A 130 -24.92 -28.40 0.28
C ALA A 130 -26.17 -28.27 1.21
N LYS A 131 -26.65 -27.05 1.46
CA LYS A 131 -27.86 -26.71 2.22
C LYS A 131 -28.66 -25.65 1.45
#